data_AF-A0A4Y8JUA3-F1
#
_entry.id   AF-A0A4Y8JUA3-F1
#
_cell.length_a   1.000
_cell.length_b   1.000
_cell.length_c   1.000
_cell.angle_alpha   90.00
_cell.angle_beta   90.00
_cell.angle_gamma   90.00
#
_symmetry.space_group_name_H-M   'P 1'
#
loop_
_entity.id
_entity.type
_entity.pdbx_description
1 polymer ?
#
loop_
_entity_poly.entity_id
_entity_poly.type
_entity_poly.pdbx_seq_one_letter_code
_entity_poly.pdbx_strand_id
1 'polypeptide(L)'
;MIAIDSVDTLQDLLSDTETDDRRLVLGYLEAKHQLARAFEVFAAEKYADASKLAEVKGLLENAMRETFTTVPTKYLRVKGFGKPHEAILAYLVQRVRLDVSADELRMLTGDAVHTERRTRDLRDLGFRLEAREESGQQVYVLHDEIPNIVSGAALLVARNVRSDKSLTPEQRDALLLGAGLASSAADME
;
A
#
# COMPACT_ATOMS: atom_id res chain seq x y z
N MET A 1 -2.11 -26.03 -10.58
CA MET A 1 -2.48 -26.72 -11.84
C MET A 1 -2.82 -25.69 -12.91
N ILE A 2 -3.81 -24.81 -12.69
CA ILE A 2 -4.29 -23.82 -13.68
C ILE A 2 -3.19 -22.92 -14.31
N ALA A 3 -2.20 -22.46 -13.54
CA ALA A 3 -1.15 -21.57 -14.08
C ALA A 3 -0.17 -22.28 -15.04
N ILE A 4 0.11 -23.58 -14.83
CA ILE A 4 0.98 -24.36 -15.72
C ILE A 4 0.24 -24.59 -17.04
N ASP A 5 -1.02 -25.01 -16.96
CA ASP A 5 -1.87 -25.23 -18.13
C ASP A 5 -2.00 -23.96 -19.02
N SER A 6 -2.00 -22.78 -18.39
CA SER A 6 -2.07 -21.50 -19.11
C SER A 6 -0.76 -21.13 -19.82
N VAL A 7 0.39 -21.50 -19.24
CA VAL A 7 1.70 -21.34 -19.90
C VAL A 7 1.83 -22.30 -21.06
N ASP A 8 1.41 -23.56 -20.89
CA ASP A 8 1.41 -24.57 -21.95
C ASP A 8 0.52 -24.12 -23.11
N THR A 9 -0.67 -23.58 -22.83
CA THR A 9 -1.55 -23.00 -23.84
C THR A 9 -0.89 -21.85 -24.61
N LEU A 10 -0.15 -20.96 -23.93
CA LEU A 10 0.56 -19.88 -24.60
C LEU A 10 1.72 -20.41 -25.47
N GLN A 11 2.41 -21.45 -25.02
CA GLN A 11 3.46 -22.11 -25.80
C GLN A 11 2.90 -22.73 -27.08
N ASP A 12 1.74 -23.37 -27.01
CA ASP A 12 1.05 -23.94 -28.17
C ASP A 12 0.67 -22.84 -29.17
N LEU A 13 0.12 -21.72 -28.70
CA LEU A 13 -0.22 -20.57 -29.54
C LEU A 13 1.01 -19.92 -30.21
N LEU A 14 2.15 -19.87 -29.52
CA LEU A 14 3.40 -19.36 -30.09
C LEU A 14 4.02 -20.29 -31.14
N SER A 15 3.70 -21.59 -31.06
CA SER A 15 4.25 -22.63 -31.94
C SER A 15 3.38 -22.87 -33.18
N ASP A 16 2.13 -22.43 -33.16
CA ASP A 16 1.16 -22.60 -34.24
C ASP A 16 1.27 -21.48 -35.30
N THR A 17 1.65 -21.86 -36.52
CA THR A 17 1.79 -20.93 -37.66
C THR A 17 0.48 -20.34 -38.16
N GLU A 18 -0.67 -20.90 -37.77
CA GLU A 18 -2.00 -20.38 -38.13
C GLU A 18 -2.59 -19.45 -37.05
N THR A 19 -1.91 -19.27 -35.91
CA THR A 19 -2.39 -18.37 -34.85
C THR A 19 -2.26 -16.91 -35.28
N ASP A 20 -3.40 -16.20 -35.27
CA ASP A 20 -3.43 -14.76 -35.52
C ASP A 20 -2.97 -13.93 -34.30
N ASP A 21 -2.56 -12.69 -34.56
CA ASP A 21 -2.05 -11.75 -33.54
C ASP A 21 -3.03 -11.56 -32.39
N ARG A 22 -4.34 -11.52 -32.67
CA ARG A 22 -5.36 -11.27 -31.65
C ARG A 22 -5.45 -12.44 -30.68
N ARG A 23 -5.43 -13.66 -31.20
CA ARG A 23 -5.46 -14.89 -30.40
C ARG A 23 -4.19 -15.02 -29.55
N LEU A 24 -3.04 -14.65 -30.11
CA LEU A 24 -1.78 -14.61 -29.36
C LEU A 24 -1.83 -13.59 -28.20
N VAL A 25 -2.33 -12.37 -28.45
CA VAL A 25 -2.51 -11.34 -27.41
C VAL A 25 -3.45 -11.82 -26.30
N LEU A 26 -4.58 -12.43 -26.65
CA LEU A 26 -5.52 -12.95 -25.65
C LEU A 26 -4.92 -14.09 -24.83
N GLY A 27 -4.19 -15.02 -25.47
CA GLY A 27 -3.47 -16.10 -24.79
C GLY A 27 -2.42 -15.57 -23.83
N TYR A 28 -1.65 -14.56 -24.24
CA TYR A 28 -0.66 -13.90 -23.39
C TYR A 28 -1.32 -13.25 -22.16
N LEU A 29 -2.40 -12.49 -22.36
CA LEU A 29 -3.10 -11.82 -21.26
C LEU A 29 -3.71 -12.82 -20.27
N GLU A 30 -4.28 -13.92 -20.76
CA GLU A 30 -4.82 -14.98 -19.91
C GLU A 30 -3.70 -15.66 -19.09
N ALA A 31 -2.60 -16.06 -19.75
CA ALA A 31 -1.45 -16.64 -19.06
C ALA A 31 -0.87 -15.68 -18.01
N LYS A 32 -0.75 -14.39 -18.34
CA LYS A 32 -0.31 -13.34 -17.41
C LYS A 32 -1.25 -13.27 -16.19
N HIS A 33 -2.57 -13.25 -16.39
CA HIS A 33 -3.53 -13.19 -15.29
C HIS A 33 -3.49 -14.43 -14.40
N GLN A 34 -3.39 -15.62 -14.98
CA GLN A 34 -3.35 -16.87 -14.20
C GLN A 34 -2.05 -16.99 -13.40
N LEU A 35 -0.91 -16.59 -13.98
CA LEU A 35 0.36 -16.51 -13.28
C LEU A 35 0.30 -15.48 -12.14
N ALA A 36 -0.22 -14.28 -12.40
CA ALA A 36 -0.35 -13.25 -11.37
C ALA A 36 -1.22 -13.73 -10.18
N ARG A 37 -2.32 -14.42 -10.47
CA ARG A 37 -3.20 -15.00 -9.43
C ARG A 37 -2.53 -16.13 -8.66
N ALA A 38 -1.79 -17.00 -9.34
CA ALA A 38 -1.03 -18.06 -8.66
C ALA A 38 0.05 -17.47 -7.74
N PHE A 39 0.73 -16.42 -8.20
CA PHE A 39 1.69 -15.69 -7.38
C PHE A 39 1.04 -14.97 -6.20
N GLU A 40 -0.15 -14.38 -6.37
CA GLU A 40 -0.90 -13.77 -5.26
C GLU A 40 -1.22 -14.81 -4.17
N VAL A 41 -1.66 -16.02 -4.54
CA VAL A 41 -1.92 -17.11 -3.59
C VAL A 41 -0.63 -17.52 -2.87
N PHE A 42 0.44 -17.76 -3.63
CA PHE A 42 1.74 -18.10 -3.04
C PHE A 42 2.27 -17.00 -2.11
N ALA A 43 2.13 -15.74 -2.51
CA ALA A 43 2.53 -14.59 -1.72
C ALA A 43 1.70 -14.49 -0.43
N ALA A 44 0.41 -14.76 -0.50
CA ALA A 44 -0.45 -14.81 0.68
C ALA A 44 -0.01 -15.94 1.64
N GLU A 45 0.31 -17.13 1.15
CA GLU A 45 0.76 -18.23 2.00
C GLU A 45 2.12 -17.98 2.65
N LYS A 46 3.05 -17.37 1.90
CA LYS A 46 4.44 -17.20 2.34
C LYS A 46 4.68 -15.91 3.12
N TYR A 47 3.98 -14.84 2.76
CA TYR A 47 4.25 -13.48 3.24
C TYR A 47 3.05 -12.81 3.90
N ALA A 48 1.83 -13.38 3.90
CA ALA A 48 0.73 -12.71 4.60
C ALA A 48 0.90 -12.85 6.11
N ASP A 49 1.33 -11.75 6.72
CA ASP A 49 1.19 -11.54 8.15
C ASP A 49 0.31 -10.30 8.40
N ALA A 50 -0.97 -10.55 8.62
CA ALA A 50 -1.92 -9.50 8.95
C ALA A 50 -1.69 -8.92 10.36
N SER A 51 -0.94 -9.63 11.22
CA SER A 51 -0.74 -9.21 12.61
C SER A 51 0.05 -7.90 12.70
N LYS A 52 1.06 -7.71 11.84
CA LYS A 52 1.90 -6.50 11.86
C LYS A 52 1.10 -5.23 11.55
N LEU A 53 0.25 -5.25 10.51
CA LEU A 53 -0.57 -4.08 10.20
C LEU A 53 -1.61 -3.82 11.30
N ALA A 54 -2.23 -4.88 11.83
CA ALA A 54 -3.21 -4.76 12.91
C ALA A 54 -2.57 -4.19 14.19
N GLU A 55 -1.38 -4.64 14.54
CA GLU A 55 -0.58 -4.14 15.67
C GLU A 55 -0.28 -2.65 15.50
N VAL A 56 0.27 -2.25 14.35
CA VAL A 56 0.61 -0.86 14.06
C VAL A 56 -0.64 0.03 14.10
N LYS A 57 -1.77 -0.43 13.55
CA LYS A 57 -3.05 0.29 13.66
C LYS A 57 -3.45 0.49 15.12
N GLY A 58 -3.35 -0.55 15.95
CA GLY A 58 -3.65 -0.47 17.38
C GLY A 58 -2.78 0.55 18.11
N LEU A 59 -1.47 0.53 17.86
CA LEU A 59 -0.51 1.49 18.44
C LEU A 59 -0.83 2.93 18.01
N LEU A 60 -1.09 3.14 16.73
CA LEU A 60 -1.45 4.46 16.19
C LEU A 60 -2.75 4.98 16.83
N GLU A 61 -3.79 4.17 16.89
CA GLU A 61 -5.06 4.61 17.49
C GLU A 61 -4.95 4.91 18.98
N ASN A 62 -4.12 4.15 19.72
CA ASN A 62 -3.85 4.45 21.12
C ASN A 62 -3.11 5.79 21.25
N ALA A 63 -2.03 5.99 20.48
CA ALA A 63 -1.30 7.25 20.46
C ALA A 63 -2.19 8.44 20.06
N MET A 64 -3.11 8.25 19.11
CA MET A 64 -4.09 9.26 18.74
C MET A 64 -4.97 9.68 19.92
N ARG A 65 -5.49 8.69 20.67
CA ARG A 65 -6.37 8.92 21.83
C ARG A 65 -5.64 9.58 22.99
N GLU A 66 -4.38 9.21 23.22
CA GLU A 66 -3.56 9.76 24.29
C GLU A 66 -3.10 11.19 23.97
N THR A 67 -2.76 11.47 22.71
CA THR A 67 -2.16 12.74 22.31
C THR A 67 -3.21 13.81 21.98
N PHE A 68 -4.29 13.44 21.28
CA PHE A 68 -5.25 14.41 20.72
C PHE A 68 -6.60 14.37 21.46
N THR A 69 -6.56 14.64 22.77
CA THR A 69 -7.74 14.54 23.66
C THR A 69 -8.88 15.51 23.32
N THR A 70 -8.58 16.61 22.62
CA THR A 70 -9.54 17.63 22.17
C THR A 70 -10.23 17.26 20.86
N VAL A 71 -9.71 16.27 20.13
CA VAL A 71 -10.22 15.87 18.82
C VAL A 71 -11.36 14.85 18.97
N PRO A 72 -12.49 15.00 18.26
CA PRO A 72 -13.58 14.03 18.30
C PRO A 72 -13.13 12.61 17.94
N THR A 73 -13.62 11.62 18.70
CA THR A 73 -13.24 10.20 18.57
C THR A 73 -13.44 9.62 17.17
N LYS A 74 -14.36 10.19 16.36
CA LYS A 74 -14.56 9.79 14.94
C LYS A 74 -13.33 10.04 14.04
N TYR A 75 -12.39 10.86 14.48
CA TYR A 75 -11.12 11.14 13.79
C TYR A 75 -9.93 10.39 14.39
N LEU A 76 -10.11 9.72 15.54
CA LEU A 76 -9.07 8.98 16.28
C LEU A 76 -9.09 7.48 15.95
N ARG A 77 -9.23 7.18 14.65
CA ARG A 77 -9.25 5.82 14.12
C ARG A 77 -8.44 5.74 12.83
N VAL A 78 -7.74 4.64 12.61
CA VAL A 78 -7.02 4.43 11.36
C VAL A 78 -8.01 3.99 10.29
N LYS A 79 -8.23 4.87 9.30
CA LYS A 79 -9.10 4.59 8.14
C LYS A 79 -8.26 4.19 6.94
N GLY A 80 -8.81 3.32 6.10
CA GLY A 80 -8.11 2.77 4.93
C GLY A 80 -7.18 1.62 5.30
N PHE A 81 -6.20 1.35 4.43
CA PHE A 81 -5.25 0.24 4.56
C PHE A 81 -5.92 -1.15 4.61
N GLY A 82 -6.27 -1.68 3.43
CA GLY A 82 -6.79 -3.05 3.29
C GLY A 82 -5.70 -4.08 2.97
N LYS A 83 -6.13 -5.30 2.62
CA LYS A 83 -5.28 -6.47 2.33
C LYS A 83 -4.02 -6.21 1.48
N PRO A 84 -4.05 -5.40 0.40
CA PRO A 84 -2.83 -5.14 -0.35
C PRO A 84 -1.75 -4.44 0.49
N HIS A 85 -2.13 -3.58 1.44
CA HIS A 85 -1.17 -2.94 2.34
C HIS A 85 -0.59 -3.93 3.35
N GLU A 86 -1.39 -4.90 3.79
CA GLU A 86 -0.93 -5.98 4.68
C GLU A 86 0.15 -6.80 3.98
N ALA A 87 -0.11 -7.23 2.74
CA ALA A 87 0.84 -8.00 1.94
C ALA A 87 2.14 -7.20 1.66
N ILE A 88 2.02 -5.94 1.23
CA ILE A 88 3.18 -5.08 0.97
C ILE A 88 3.99 -4.87 2.26
N LEU A 89 3.33 -4.51 3.37
CA LEU A 89 4.02 -4.25 4.63
C LEU A 89 4.74 -5.50 5.15
N ALA A 90 4.07 -6.65 5.16
CA ALA A 90 4.67 -7.89 5.63
C ALA A 90 5.88 -8.30 4.76
N TYR A 91 5.81 -8.09 3.45
CA TYR A 91 6.93 -8.35 2.56
C TYR A 91 8.13 -7.41 2.81
N LEU A 92 7.88 -6.11 3.00
CA LEU A 92 8.90 -5.10 3.25
C LEU A 92 9.56 -5.27 4.63
N VAL A 93 8.79 -5.64 5.66
CA VAL A 93 9.31 -5.88 7.02
C VAL A 93 10.30 -7.04 7.06
N GLN A 94 10.13 -8.05 6.21
CA GLN A 94 11.10 -9.15 6.07
C GLN A 94 12.38 -8.73 5.31
N ARG A 95 12.39 -7.53 4.71
CA ARG A 95 13.42 -7.02 3.80
C ARG A 95 13.88 -5.61 4.17
N VAL A 96 13.90 -5.29 5.46
CA VAL A 96 14.36 -4.00 5.95
C VAL A 96 15.76 -3.71 5.41
N ARG A 97 15.94 -2.51 4.83
CA ARG A 97 17.15 -2.00 4.17
C ARG A 97 17.59 -2.74 2.92
N LEU A 98 16.71 -3.56 2.34
CA LEU A 98 16.92 -4.15 1.03
C LEU A 98 16.07 -3.41 0.00
N ASP A 99 16.59 -3.37 -1.21
CA ASP A 99 15.86 -2.89 -2.38
C ASP A 99 14.76 -3.89 -2.73
N VAL A 100 13.54 -3.36 -2.87
CA VAL A 100 12.38 -4.10 -3.34
C VAL A 100 11.81 -3.41 -4.56
N SER A 101 11.80 -4.11 -5.69
CA SER A 101 11.30 -3.54 -6.94
C SER A 101 9.78 -3.38 -6.95
N ALA A 102 9.28 -2.42 -7.75
CA ALA A 102 7.85 -2.25 -7.95
C ALA A 102 7.19 -3.49 -8.54
N ASP A 103 7.89 -4.24 -9.40
CA ASP A 103 7.36 -5.45 -10.01
C ASP A 103 7.21 -6.59 -8.99
N GLU A 104 8.15 -6.74 -8.05
CA GLU A 104 7.95 -7.65 -6.92
C GLU A 104 6.67 -7.30 -6.14
N LEU A 105 6.47 -6.02 -5.82
CA LEU A 105 5.28 -5.58 -5.09
C LEU A 105 3.99 -5.79 -5.88
N ARG A 106 4.03 -5.59 -7.21
CA ARG A 106 2.87 -5.86 -8.08
C ARG A 106 2.52 -7.34 -8.10
N MET A 107 3.52 -8.22 -8.11
CA MET A 107 3.27 -9.67 -8.02
C MET A 107 2.57 -10.05 -6.71
N LEU A 108 2.89 -9.40 -5.60
CA LEU A 108 2.23 -9.64 -4.30
C LEU A 108 0.76 -9.22 -4.27
N THR A 109 0.37 -8.27 -5.13
CA THR A 109 -0.96 -7.66 -5.12
C THR A 109 -1.82 -8.05 -6.32
N GLY A 110 -1.39 -9.04 -7.11
CA GLY A 110 -2.08 -9.48 -8.31
C GLY A 110 -2.08 -8.43 -9.43
N ASP A 111 -0.95 -7.74 -9.63
CA ASP A 111 -0.76 -6.66 -10.59
C ASP A 111 -1.74 -5.48 -10.41
N ALA A 112 -2.02 -5.14 -9.15
CA ALA A 112 -2.98 -4.08 -8.89
C ALA A 112 -2.44 -2.71 -9.35
N VAL A 113 -3.27 -1.99 -10.11
CA VAL A 113 -3.01 -0.65 -10.72
C VAL A 113 -2.53 0.42 -9.73
N HIS A 114 -2.67 0.20 -8.42
CA HIS A 114 -2.33 1.17 -7.37
C HIS A 114 -1.28 0.67 -6.40
N THR A 115 -0.47 -0.32 -6.76
CA THR A 115 0.53 -0.91 -5.86
C THR A 115 1.54 0.10 -5.35
N GLU A 116 2.08 0.93 -6.22
CA GLU A 116 3.07 1.98 -5.90
C GLU A 116 2.48 3.04 -4.98
N ARG A 117 1.21 3.40 -5.23
CA ARG A 117 0.47 4.32 -4.37
C ARG A 117 0.29 3.72 -2.99
N ARG A 118 -0.22 2.49 -2.90
CA ARG A 118 -0.46 1.79 -1.62
C ARG A 118 0.83 1.56 -0.85
N THR A 119 1.93 1.35 -1.55
CA THR A 119 3.27 1.27 -0.99
C THR A 119 3.65 2.60 -0.33
N ARG A 120 3.49 3.72 -1.05
CA ARG A 120 3.73 5.07 -0.49
C ARG A 120 2.78 5.42 0.65
N ASP A 121 1.52 4.95 0.62
CA ASP A 121 0.54 5.19 1.68
C ASP A 121 1.03 4.63 3.04
N LEU A 122 1.92 3.63 3.07
CA LEU A 122 2.51 3.11 4.32
C LEU A 122 3.31 4.17 5.09
N ARG A 123 3.79 5.23 4.42
CA ARG A 123 4.44 6.39 5.09
C ARG A 123 3.49 7.08 6.07
N ASP A 124 2.20 7.11 5.78
CA ASP A 124 1.19 7.71 6.65
C ASP A 124 1.06 6.94 7.98
N LEU A 125 1.48 5.67 8.03
CA LEU A 125 1.54 4.87 9.26
C LEU A 125 2.81 5.16 10.09
N GLY A 126 3.68 6.06 9.63
CA GLY A 126 4.93 6.42 10.30
C GLY A 126 6.15 5.62 9.84
N PHE A 127 6.02 4.75 8.82
CA PHE A 127 7.16 4.01 8.29
C PHE A 127 8.10 4.89 7.48
N ARG A 128 9.40 4.71 7.68
CA ARG A 128 10.44 5.35 6.87
C ARG A 128 10.66 4.55 5.59
N LEU A 129 9.85 4.88 4.59
CA LEU A 129 9.89 4.23 3.28
C LEU A 129 10.47 5.19 2.23
N GLU A 130 11.57 4.80 1.61
CA GLU A 130 12.15 5.51 0.46
C GLU A 130 11.62 4.92 -0.85
N ALA A 131 11.47 5.77 -1.86
CA ALA A 131 11.16 5.36 -3.23
C ALA A 131 12.16 6.06 -4.15
N ARG A 132 12.85 5.30 -4.99
CA ARG A 132 13.87 5.80 -5.92
C ARG A 132 13.82 5.03 -7.22
N GLU A 133 14.21 5.68 -8.31
CA GLU A 133 14.33 5.04 -9.61
C GLU A 133 15.73 4.45 -9.77
N GLU A 134 15.81 3.18 -10.17
CA GLU A 134 17.05 2.49 -10.48
C GLU A 134 16.88 1.72 -11.80
N SER A 135 17.75 1.99 -12.77
CA SER A 135 17.72 1.35 -14.10
C SER A 135 16.34 1.39 -14.79
N GLY A 136 15.60 2.49 -14.64
CA GLY A 136 14.27 2.66 -15.22
C GLY A 136 13.13 1.94 -14.48
N GLN A 137 13.42 1.37 -13.30
CA GLN A 137 12.44 0.70 -12.45
C GLN A 137 12.28 1.44 -11.13
N GLN A 138 11.06 1.52 -10.62
CA GLN A 138 10.84 2.02 -9.26
C GLN A 138 11.25 0.98 -8.23
N VAL A 139 12.02 1.42 -7.23
CA VAL A 139 12.54 0.62 -6.13
C VAL A 139 12.13 1.27 -4.80
N TYR A 140 11.77 0.43 -3.84
CA TYR A 140 11.35 0.82 -2.51
C TYR A 140 12.29 0.25 -1.46
N VAL A 141 12.62 1.06 -0.45
CA VAL A 141 13.44 0.64 0.69
C VAL A 141 12.72 1.01 1.98
N LEU A 142 12.39 0.00 2.77
CA LEU A 142 11.95 0.21 4.16
C LEU A 142 13.18 0.31 5.05
N HIS A 143 13.44 1.50 5.60
CA HIS A 143 14.66 1.74 6.40
C HIS A 143 14.60 1.15 7.81
N ASP A 144 13.41 1.17 8.40
CA ASP A 144 13.16 0.80 9.79
C ASP A 144 11.92 -0.08 9.88
N GLU A 145 12.01 -1.17 10.67
CA GLU A 145 10.89 -2.08 10.92
C GLU A 145 9.82 -1.48 11.85
N ILE A 146 10.24 -0.52 12.67
CA ILE A 146 9.40 0.12 13.69
C ILE A 146 8.98 1.49 13.17
N PRO A 147 7.67 1.74 13.01
CA PRO A 147 7.19 3.04 12.55
C PRO A 147 7.29 4.10 13.63
N ASN A 148 7.42 5.37 13.23
CA ASN A 148 7.26 6.51 14.11
C ASN A 148 5.77 6.73 14.40
N ILE A 149 5.29 6.12 15.49
CA ILE A 149 3.88 6.15 15.89
C ILE A 149 3.38 7.58 16.14
N VAL A 150 4.19 8.45 16.74
CA VAL A 150 3.80 9.84 17.04
C VAL A 150 3.53 10.62 15.75
N SER A 151 4.46 10.53 14.79
CA SER A 151 4.32 11.19 13.50
C SER A 151 3.15 10.61 12.70
N GLY A 152 3.02 9.28 12.64
CA GLY A 152 1.91 8.62 11.96
C GLY A 152 0.55 8.99 12.55
N ALA A 153 0.44 9.06 13.89
CA ALA A 153 -0.79 9.48 14.56
C ALA A 153 -1.18 10.90 14.16
N ALA A 154 -0.24 11.86 14.21
CA ALA A 154 -0.47 13.25 13.81
C ALA A 154 -0.94 13.37 12.35
N LEU A 155 -0.26 12.69 11.42
CA LEU A 155 -0.61 12.68 10.00
C LEU A 155 -2.02 12.14 9.76
N LEU A 156 -2.36 11.02 10.40
CA LEU A 156 -3.64 10.36 10.21
C LEU A 156 -4.80 11.15 10.84
N VAL A 157 -4.61 11.78 12.01
CA VAL A 157 -5.60 12.70 12.59
C VAL A 157 -5.85 13.86 11.64
N ALA A 158 -4.78 14.51 11.17
CA ALA A 158 -4.90 15.63 10.24
C ALA A 158 -5.63 15.22 8.96
N ARG A 159 -5.27 14.06 8.38
CA ARG A 159 -5.91 13.50 7.18
C ARG A 159 -7.39 13.21 7.42
N ASN A 160 -7.74 12.58 8.55
CA ASN A 160 -9.12 12.25 8.89
C ASN A 160 -9.99 13.50 9.01
N VAL A 161 -9.49 14.55 9.68
CA VAL A 161 -10.18 15.84 9.83
C VAL A 161 -10.32 16.54 8.48
N ARG A 162 -9.25 16.57 7.66
CA ARG A 162 -9.26 17.20 6.33
C ARG A 162 -10.19 16.50 5.34
N SER A 163 -10.33 15.18 5.45
CA SER A 163 -11.21 14.38 4.59
C SER A 163 -12.70 14.50 4.92
N ASP A 164 -13.06 15.11 6.05
CA ASP A 164 -14.45 15.26 6.46
C ASP A 164 -15.12 16.40 5.68
N LYS A 165 -16.03 16.01 4.79
CA LYS A 165 -16.81 16.92 3.94
C LYS A 165 -17.95 17.61 4.69
N SER A 166 -18.28 17.15 5.90
CA SER A 166 -19.32 17.81 6.73
C SER A 166 -18.80 19.05 7.46
N LEU A 167 -17.48 19.28 7.46
CA LEU A 167 -16.87 20.44 8.10
C LEU A 167 -16.68 21.57 7.09
N THR A 168 -16.97 22.80 7.51
CA THR A 168 -16.48 23.99 6.78
C THR A 168 -14.96 24.11 6.93
N PRO A 169 -14.29 24.88 6.05
CA PRO A 169 -12.85 25.14 6.19
C PRO A 169 -12.48 25.70 7.57
N GLU A 170 -13.28 26.62 8.11
CA GLU A 170 -13.04 27.26 9.40
C GLU A 170 -13.15 26.25 10.56
N GLN A 171 -14.14 25.35 10.51
CA GLN A 171 -14.30 24.29 11.50
C GLN A 171 -13.15 23.30 11.47
N ARG A 172 -12.66 22.98 10.27
CA ARG A 172 -11.51 22.09 10.06
C ARG A 172 -10.24 22.71 10.63
N ASP A 173 -9.98 23.98 10.33
CA ASP A 173 -8.80 24.68 10.82
C ASP A 173 -8.84 24.85 12.34
N ALA A 174 -10.00 25.18 12.92
CA ALA A 174 -10.16 25.24 14.36
C ALA A 174 -9.85 23.90 15.05
N LEU A 175 -10.27 22.78 14.47
CA LEU A 175 -9.96 21.44 14.99
C LEU A 175 -8.48 21.09 14.87
N LEU A 176 -7.83 21.44 13.76
CA LEU A 176 -6.40 21.18 13.56
C LEU A 176 -5.55 22.02 14.51
N LEU A 177 -5.83 23.32 14.62
CA LEU A 177 -5.13 24.23 15.53
C LEU A 177 -5.33 23.81 17.00
N GLY A 178 -6.56 23.46 17.39
CA GLY A 178 -6.87 22.96 18.73
C GLY A 178 -6.21 21.61 19.07
N ALA A 179 -5.74 20.87 18.05
CA ALA A 179 -4.98 19.64 18.19
C ALA A 179 -3.45 19.86 18.14
N GLY A 180 -2.98 21.11 17.99
CA GLY A 180 -1.57 21.42 17.80
C GLY A 180 -1.02 21.00 16.43
N LEU A 181 -1.89 20.83 15.43
CA LEU A 181 -1.56 20.46 14.06
C LEU A 181 -1.67 21.68 13.14
N ALA A 182 -0.80 21.76 12.12
CA ALA A 182 -0.85 22.86 11.16
C ALA A 182 -2.18 22.90 10.38
N SER A 183 -2.82 24.07 10.32
CA SER A 183 -3.94 24.35 9.40
C SER A 183 -3.40 24.53 7.98
N SER A 184 -4.10 24.01 6.97
CA SER A 184 -3.56 23.86 5.61
C SER A 184 -3.58 25.14 4.78
N ALA A 185 -3.30 26.31 5.37
CA ALA A 185 -3.34 27.57 4.66
C ALA A 185 -1.98 28.06 4.11
N ALA A 186 -0.84 27.42 4.44
CA ALA A 186 0.47 27.99 4.06
C ALA A 186 1.58 27.04 3.54
N ASP A 187 1.61 25.74 3.84
CA ASP A 187 2.82 24.94 3.57
C ASP A 187 2.60 23.81 2.55
N MET A 188 2.32 24.20 1.30
CA MET A 188 2.62 23.41 0.10
C MET A 188 3.27 24.32 -0.94
N GLU A 189 4.52 24.72 -0.68
CA GLU A 189 5.51 25.01 -1.74
C GLU A 189 6.53 23.87 -1.76
#